data_AF-A0A2V5YG35-F1
#
_entry.id   AF-A0A2V5YG35-F1
#
_cell.length_a   1.000
_cell.length_b   1.000
_cell.length_c   1.000
_cell.angle_alpha   90.00
_cell.angle_beta   90.00
_cell.angle_gamma   90.00
#
_symmetry.space_group_name_H-M   'P 1'
#
loop_
_entity.id
_entity.type
_entity.pdbx_description
1 polymer ?
#
loop_
_entity_poly.entity_id
_entity_poly.type
_entity_poly.pdbx_seq_one_letter_code
_entity_poly.pdbx_strand_id
1 'polypeptide(L)'
;MHDRNQEGKPFERRVFLRSGVIFTGAVLASSALLRGAGTKNKDEEKETEVGPPEDLMREHGVLKRVLLVYGEVLRRIDSKQDFPPETLADAARIIRNFVEDYHEKLEEDFLFPRFEKANLLVDLVKVLRAQHQAGRQVTDVTMRFANLQSLKNESERGQLIASMQQFIRMYNPHEAREDTVLFPAFRKIVSPHEFDALGEDFEKKEDELFGEGGFEKVVDQVAGIEQRLGIYDLAQFTPKM
;
A
#
# COMPACT_ATOMS: atom_id res chain seq x y z
N MET A 1 -24.19 41.86 12.62
CA MET A 1 -24.30 41.65 11.16
C MET A 1 -24.04 40.18 10.87
N HIS A 2 -24.79 39.59 9.93
CA HIS A 2 -24.47 38.27 9.33
C HIS A 2 -23.13 38.39 8.52
N ASP A 3 -22.42 37.35 8.09
CA ASP A 3 -22.83 36.02 7.56
C ASP A 3 -21.64 35.03 7.79
N ARG A 4 -21.85 33.80 8.30
CA ARG A 4 -22.17 32.51 7.65
C ARG A 4 -20.98 31.55 7.47
N ASN A 5 -21.22 30.31 7.89
CA ASN A 5 -20.40 29.12 7.66
C ASN A 5 -19.95 28.95 6.20
N GLN A 6 -18.73 28.47 6.01
CA GLN A 6 -18.39 27.61 4.86
C GLN A 6 -18.09 26.21 5.39
N GLU A 7 -19.08 25.34 5.30
CA GLU A 7 -18.89 23.89 5.43
C GLU A 7 -18.20 23.38 4.16
N GLY A 8 -17.01 22.81 4.31
CA GLY A 8 -16.31 22.16 3.21
C GLY A 8 -17.04 20.90 2.78
N LYS A 9 -17.55 20.87 1.54
CA LYS A 9 -18.13 19.66 0.96
C LYS A 9 -17.05 18.58 0.74
N PRO A 10 -17.34 17.29 0.98
CA PRO A 10 -16.43 16.21 0.62
C PRO A 10 -16.26 16.12 -0.91
N PHE A 11 -15.05 15.77 -1.34
CA PHE A 11 -14.71 15.57 -2.75
C PHE A 11 -15.23 14.21 -3.23
N GLU A 12 -16.45 14.16 -3.78
CA GLU A 12 -16.92 13.00 -4.53
C GLU A 12 -16.17 12.89 -5.86
N ARG A 13 -15.13 12.04 -5.91
CA ARG A 13 -14.45 11.67 -7.16
C ARG A 13 -15.05 10.39 -7.74
N ARG A 14 -16.04 10.51 -8.64
CA ARG A 14 -16.36 9.52 -9.72
C ARG A 14 -17.55 9.97 -10.59
N VAL A 15 -17.33 10.92 -11.52
CA VAL A 15 -18.11 11.01 -12.78
C VAL A 15 -17.21 11.57 -13.88
N PHE A 16 -16.70 10.72 -14.78
CA PHE A 16 -16.09 11.19 -16.03
C PHE A 16 -17.12 11.08 -17.16
N LEU A 17 -17.54 12.23 -17.70
CA LEU A 17 -18.61 12.33 -18.68
C LEU A 17 -18.15 11.84 -20.07
N ARG A 18 -18.65 10.69 -20.54
CA ARG A 18 -18.61 10.32 -21.97
C ARG A 18 -19.75 10.99 -22.74
N SER A 19 -19.64 12.30 -22.95
CA SER A 19 -20.56 13.10 -23.76
C SER A 19 -20.19 13.05 -25.25
N GLY A 20 -20.39 11.90 -25.90
CA GLY A 20 -20.17 11.75 -27.34
C GLY A 20 -21.28 12.42 -28.16
N VAL A 21 -21.04 13.65 -28.62
CA VAL A 21 -21.96 14.35 -29.53
C VAL A 21 -21.88 13.73 -30.93
N ILE A 22 -22.92 12.98 -31.32
CA ILE A 22 -23.06 12.44 -32.67
C ILE A 22 -23.57 13.57 -33.59
N PHE A 23 -22.68 14.12 -34.43
CA PHE A 23 -23.09 14.98 -35.54
C PHE A 23 -23.60 14.12 -36.70
N THR A 24 -24.90 14.22 -36.98
CA THR A 24 -25.55 13.57 -38.13
C THR A 24 -25.30 14.35 -39.42
N GLY A 25 -24.47 13.79 -40.31
CA GLY A 25 -24.20 14.33 -41.65
C GLY A 25 -24.49 13.29 -42.73
N ALA A 26 -25.28 13.67 -43.74
CA ALA A 26 -25.73 12.81 -44.83
C ALA A 26 -25.97 13.67 -46.09
N VAL A 27 -25.95 13.17 -47.33
CA VAL A 27 -25.95 11.80 -47.88
C VAL A 27 -24.95 11.76 -49.06
N LEU A 28 -24.40 10.59 -49.46
CA LEU A 28 -24.33 10.12 -50.87
C LEU A 28 -23.54 8.80 -51.05
N ALA A 29 -24.01 7.97 -51.98
CA ALA A 29 -23.52 6.60 -52.22
C ALA A 29 -22.81 6.46 -53.57
N SER A 30 -21.83 5.55 -53.65
CA SER A 30 -21.54 4.76 -54.86
C SER A 30 -20.63 3.58 -54.52
N SER A 31 -20.75 2.51 -55.30
CA SER A 31 -20.26 1.16 -54.98
C SER A 31 -18.95 0.80 -55.66
N ALA A 32 -18.03 0.15 -54.94
CA ALA A 32 -17.08 -0.80 -55.51
C ALA A 32 -16.56 -1.77 -54.43
N LEU A 33 -16.58 -3.07 -54.75
CA LEU A 33 -15.95 -4.12 -53.94
C LEU A 33 -14.43 -4.08 -54.11
N LEU A 34 -13.68 -4.13 -53.00
CA LEU A 34 -12.33 -4.69 -52.98
C LEU A 34 -12.02 -5.24 -51.58
N ARG A 35 -11.86 -6.57 -51.49
CA ARG A 35 -11.42 -7.24 -50.26
C ARG A 35 -9.93 -6.97 -50.04
N GLY A 36 -9.61 -5.99 -49.20
CA GLY A 36 -8.28 -5.87 -48.59
C GLY A 36 -8.18 -6.83 -47.39
N ALA A 37 -7.13 -7.67 -47.35
CA ALA A 37 -6.90 -8.58 -46.25
C ALA A 37 -6.58 -7.82 -44.94
N GLY A 38 -6.91 -8.43 -43.80
CA GLY A 38 -6.95 -7.73 -42.52
C GLY A 38 -5.58 -7.49 -41.88
N THR A 39 -5.32 -6.24 -41.52
CA THR A 39 -4.45 -5.84 -40.41
C THR A 39 -5.19 -4.82 -39.55
N LYS A 40 -6.22 -5.27 -38.82
CA LYS A 40 -6.60 -4.57 -37.59
C LYS A 40 -5.74 -5.15 -36.49
N ASN A 41 -4.66 -4.45 -36.15
CA ASN A 41 -4.13 -4.54 -34.81
C ASN A 41 -5.27 -4.16 -33.87
N LYS A 42 -5.87 -5.18 -33.25
CA LYS A 42 -6.49 -5.01 -31.94
C LYS A 42 -5.36 -4.99 -30.92
N ASP A 43 -4.60 -3.90 -30.96
CA ASP A 43 -4.04 -3.36 -29.74
C ASP A 43 -5.25 -2.74 -29.03
N GLU A 44 -6.09 -3.61 -28.47
CA GLU A 44 -6.99 -3.21 -27.40
C GLU A 44 -6.05 -2.69 -26.31
N GLU A 45 -6.21 -1.41 -25.96
CA GLU A 45 -5.58 -0.85 -24.77
C GLU A 45 -6.08 -1.69 -23.59
N LYS A 46 -5.34 -2.75 -23.25
CA LYS A 46 -5.27 -3.20 -21.86
C LYS A 46 -4.91 -1.94 -21.10
N GLU A 47 -5.89 -1.41 -20.35
CA GLU A 47 -5.57 -0.54 -19.22
C GLU A 47 -4.41 -1.22 -18.49
N THR A 48 -3.31 -0.49 -18.26
CA THR A 48 -2.05 -1.09 -17.84
C THR A 48 -2.23 -1.77 -16.50
N GLU A 49 -2.52 -3.07 -16.59
CA GLU A 49 -2.66 -4.03 -15.52
C GLU A 49 -1.45 -3.89 -14.61
N VAL A 50 -1.71 -3.58 -13.35
CA VAL A 50 -0.64 -3.23 -12.41
C VAL A 50 0.22 -4.47 -12.27
N GLY A 51 1.52 -4.32 -12.53
CA GLY A 51 2.41 -5.49 -12.49
C GLY A 51 2.64 -5.90 -11.03
N PRO A 52 2.77 -7.19 -10.68
CA PRO A 52 2.94 -7.63 -9.29
C PRO A 52 3.95 -6.83 -8.42
N PRO A 53 5.13 -6.38 -8.91
CA PRO A 53 6.02 -5.51 -8.14
C PRO A 53 5.49 -4.09 -7.94
N GLU A 54 4.68 -3.56 -8.84
CA GLU A 54 4.01 -2.27 -8.66
C GLU A 54 2.91 -2.36 -7.59
N ASP A 55 2.18 -3.48 -7.50
CA ASP A 55 1.26 -3.73 -6.39
C ASP A 55 1.99 -3.87 -5.05
N LEU A 56 3.06 -4.67 -4.98
CA LEU A 56 3.91 -4.75 -3.78
C LEU A 56 4.48 -3.37 -3.38
N MET A 57 4.84 -2.51 -4.35
CA MET A 57 5.26 -1.13 -4.08
C MET A 57 4.12 -0.21 -3.63
N ARG A 58 2.88 -0.41 -4.12
CA ARG A 58 1.68 0.29 -3.62
C ARG A 58 1.40 -0.11 -2.18
N GLU A 59 1.58 -1.38 -1.84
CA GLU A 59 1.46 -1.94 -0.49
C GLU A 59 2.54 -1.39 0.46
N HIS A 60 3.79 -1.23 0.00
CA HIS A 60 4.80 -0.44 0.71
C HIS A 60 4.37 1.02 0.94
N GLY A 61 3.61 1.62 0.03
CA GLY A 61 2.97 2.93 0.25
C GLY A 61 2.04 2.96 1.46
N VAL A 62 1.33 1.86 1.76
CA VAL A 62 0.51 1.70 2.97
C VAL A 62 1.41 1.56 4.22
N LEU A 63 2.41 0.68 4.17
CA LEU A 63 3.40 0.50 5.25
C LEU A 63 4.06 1.85 5.62
N LYS A 64 4.57 2.59 4.63
CA LYS A 64 5.21 3.90 4.80
C LYS A 64 4.34 4.89 5.59
N ARG A 65 3.03 4.94 5.28
CA ARG A 65 2.07 5.80 5.99
C ARG A 65 1.85 5.33 7.44
N VAL A 66 1.82 4.02 7.69
CA VAL A 66 1.79 3.50 9.07
C VAL A 66 3.09 3.81 9.84
N LEU A 67 4.25 3.84 9.18
CA LEU A 67 5.50 4.30 9.81
C LEU A 67 5.42 5.79 10.23
N LEU A 68 4.73 6.65 9.46
CA LEU A 68 4.44 8.04 9.86
C LEU A 68 3.53 8.11 11.08
N VAL A 69 2.49 7.25 11.15
CA VAL A 69 1.61 7.12 12.32
C VAL A 69 2.41 6.75 13.57
N TYR A 70 3.29 5.74 13.51
CA TYR A 70 4.14 5.37 14.64
C TYR A 70 5.10 6.50 15.02
N GLY A 71 5.67 7.23 14.04
CA GLY A 71 6.53 8.39 14.28
C GLY A 71 5.81 9.53 15.02
N GLU A 72 4.58 9.85 14.62
CA GLU A 72 3.75 10.87 15.27
C GLU A 72 3.35 10.45 16.70
N VAL A 73 2.97 9.19 16.91
CA VAL A 73 2.66 8.66 18.24
C VAL A 73 3.89 8.73 19.16
N LEU A 74 5.08 8.33 18.68
CA LEU A 74 6.33 8.47 19.42
C LEU A 74 6.63 9.93 19.79
N ARG A 75 6.48 10.86 18.84
CA ARG A 75 6.65 12.31 19.08
C ARG A 75 5.72 12.82 20.18
N ARG A 76 4.45 12.38 20.16
CA ARG A 76 3.45 12.77 21.17
C ARG A 76 3.76 12.23 22.56
N ILE A 77 4.18 10.97 22.65
CA ILE A 77 4.57 10.36 23.93
C ILE A 77 5.74 11.13 24.55
N ASP A 78 6.76 11.47 23.76
CA ASP A 78 7.91 12.27 24.19
C ASP A 78 7.49 13.69 24.65
N SER A 79 6.68 14.38 23.84
CA SER A 79 6.19 15.72 24.16
C SER A 79 5.03 15.76 25.17
N LYS A 80 4.64 14.62 25.77
CA LYS A 80 3.48 14.46 26.66
C LYS A 80 2.17 15.03 26.10
N GLN A 81 1.98 14.90 24.79
CA GLN A 81 0.77 15.30 24.07
C GLN A 81 -0.19 14.12 23.99
N ASP A 82 -1.48 14.36 24.25
CA ASP A 82 -2.50 13.32 24.15
C ASP A 82 -2.76 12.88 22.69
N PHE A 83 -3.16 11.62 22.53
CA PHE A 83 -3.68 11.05 21.30
C PHE A 83 -4.69 9.94 21.63
N PRO A 84 -5.61 9.60 20.70
CA PRO A 84 -6.56 8.51 20.91
C PRO A 84 -5.82 7.16 20.78
N PRO A 85 -5.69 6.34 21.84
CA PRO A 85 -4.85 5.13 21.80
C PRO A 85 -5.28 4.12 20.74
N GLU A 86 -6.57 4.12 20.37
CA GLU A 86 -7.11 3.31 19.30
C GLU A 86 -6.45 3.59 17.94
N THR A 87 -5.97 4.80 17.65
CA THR A 87 -5.28 5.09 16.37
C THR A 87 -4.02 4.23 16.21
N LEU A 88 -3.31 3.98 17.31
CA LEU A 88 -2.13 3.11 17.33
C LEU A 88 -2.54 1.62 17.25
N ALA A 89 -3.58 1.22 17.96
CA ALA A 89 -4.09 -0.15 17.91
C ALA A 89 -4.61 -0.52 16.52
N ASP A 90 -5.27 0.42 15.83
CA ASP A 90 -5.79 0.27 14.48
C ASP A 90 -4.62 0.14 13.49
N ALA A 91 -3.62 1.02 13.58
CA ALA A 91 -2.40 0.97 12.78
C ALA A 91 -1.64 -0.37 12.93
N ALA A 92 -1.50 -0.87 14.17
CA ALA A 92 -0.86 -2.16 14.42
C ALA A 92 -1.65 -3.36 13.86
N ARG A 93 -2.99 -3.27 13.76
CA ARG A 93 -3.81 -4.28 13.07
C ARG A 93 -3.67 -4.22 11.55
N ILE A 94 -3.45 -3.04 10.97
CA ILE A 94 -3.13 -2.92 9.54
C ILE A 94 -1.78 -3.57 9.24
N ILE A 95 -0.75 -3.34 10.07
CA ILE A 95 0.52 -4.07 9.96
C ILE A 95 0.30 -5.58 10.00
N ARG A 96 -0.34 -6.12 11.06
CA ARG A 96 -0.60 -7.56 11.21
C ARG A 96 -1.32 -8.14 9.99
N ASN A 97 -2.45 -7.55 9.61
CA ASN A 97 -3.35 -8.17 8.63
C ASN A 97 -2.92 -7.95 7.18
N PHE A 98 -2.44 -6.75 6.84
CA PHE A 98 -2.18 -6.34 5.46
C PHE A 98 -0.70 -6.43 5.09
N VAL A 99 0.20 -5.97 5.96
CA VAL A 99 1.65 -6.05 5.69
C VAL A 99 2.15 -7.48 5.96
N GLU A 100 1.95 -7.99 7.18
CA GLU A 100 2.57 -9.25 7.59
C GLU A 100 1.80 -10.48 7.06
N ASP A 101 0.50 -10.57 7.27
CA ASP A 101 -0.25 -11.79 6.96
C ASP A 101 -0.76 -11.85 5.50
N TYR A 102 -0.53 -10.80 4.70
CA TYR A 102 -0.83 -10.73 3.25
C TYR A 102 0.42 -10.39 2.42
N HIS A 103 0.88 -9.13 2.41
CA HIS A 103 1.98 -8.67 1.54
C HIS A 103 3.28 -9.48 1.72
N GLU A 104 3.82 -9.59 2.93
CA GLU A 104 5.00 -10.40 3.24
C GLU A 104 4.80 -11.90 2.88
N LYS A 105 3.54 -12.38 2.87
CA LYS A 105 3.23 -13.75 2.44
C LYS A 105 3.23 -13.90 0.92
N LEU A 106 2.89 -12.86 0.16
CA LEU A 106 3.12 -12.86 -1.29
C LEU A 106 4.61 -13.01 -1.59
N GLU A 107 5.45 -12.27 -0.85
CA GLU A 107 6.89 -12.36 -1.04
C GLU A 107 7.49 -13.71 -0.61
N GLU A 108 7.13 -14.19 0.58
CA GLU A 108 7.61 -15.45 1.14
C GLU A 108 7.20 -16.67 0.32
N ASP A 109 5.95 -16.71 -0.17
CA ASP A 109 5.40 -17.83 -0.93
C ASP A 109 5.85 -17.80 -2.41
N PHE A 110 5.92 -16.61 -3.02
CA PHE A 110 6.09 -16.50 -4.47
C PHE A 110 7.44 -15.90 -4.92
N LEU A 111 7.93 -14.82 -4.31
CA LEU A 111 9.17 -14.16 -4.76
C LEU A 111 10.41 -14.91 -4.26
N PHE A 112 10.53 -15.09 -2.95
CA PHE A 112 11.73 -15.60 -2.30
C PHE A 112 12.19 -16.98 -2.82
N PRO A 113 11.30 -17.97 -3.07
CA PRO A 113 11.71 -19.27 -3.61
C PRO A 113 12.27 -19.20 -5.03
N ARG A 114 11.87 -18.19 -5.83
CA ARG A 114 12.37 -17.99 -7.20
C ARG A 114 13.80 -17.45 -7.18
N PHE A 115 14.12 -16.51 -6.28
CA PHE A 115 15.48 -16.02 -6.04
C PHE A 115 16.42 -17.13 -5.55
N GLU A 116 15.95 -17.95 -4.60
CA GLU A 116 16.68 -19.12 -4.10
C GLU A 116 16.96 -20.14 -5.22
N LYS A 117 15.95 -20.49 -6.02
CA LYS A 117 16.08 -21.39 -7.19
C LYS A 117 17.03 -20.84 -8.27
N ALA A 118 17.03 -19.52 -8.49
CA ALA A 118 17.92 -18.84 -9.43
C ALA A 118 19.35 -18.60 -8.89
N ASN A 119 19.60 -18.91 -7.60
CA ASN A 119 20.84 -18.59 -6.90
C ASN A 119 21.23 -17.10 -7.02
N LEU A 120 20.24 -16.21 -6.93
CA LEU A 120 20.38 -14.76 -7.07
C LEU A 120 19.88 -14.08 -5.79
N LEU A 121 20.64 -13.13 -5.24
CA LEU A 121 20.27 -12.36 -4.03
C LEU A 121 19.90 -13.22 -2.79
N VAL A 122 20.36 -14.47 -2.71
CA VAL A 122 19.99 -15.44 -1.65
C VAL A 122 20.24 -14.91 -0.24
N ASP A 123 21.37 -14.25 0.00
CA ASP A 123 21.68 -13.65 1.31
C ASP A 123 20.75 -12.49 1.67
N LEU A 124 20.29 -11.71 0.68
CA LEU A 124 19.30 -10.65 0.91
C LEU A 124 17.97 -11.28 1.29
N VAL A 125 17.44 -12.19 0.49
CA VAL A 125 16.17 -12.91 0.75
C VAL A 125 16.16 -13.60 2.12
N LYS A 126 17.29 -14.19 2.53
CA LYS A 126 17.45 -14.77 3.87
C LYS A 126 17.34 -13.73 4.99
N VAL A 127 17.87 -12.52 4.78
CA VAL A 127 17.73 -11.40 5.72
C VAL A 127 16.30 -10.86 5.74
N LEU A 128 15.66 -10.66 4.58
CA LEU A 128 14.29 -10.14 4.49
C LEU A 128 13.29 -11.06 5.22
N ARG A 129 13.33 -12.38 4.95
CA ARG A 129 12.52 -13.39 5.67
C ARG A 129 12.78 -13.41 7.18
N ALA A 130 14.02 -13.17 7.61
CA ALA A 130 14.34 -13.04 9.05
C ALA A 130 13.80 -11.73 9.64
N GLN A 131 13.73 -10.66 8.85
CA GLN A 131 13.11 -9.38 9.23
C GLN A 131 11.59 -9.50 9.34
N HIS A 132 10.89 -10.17 8.40
CA HIS A 132 9.45 -10.47 8.52
C HIS A 132 9.12 -11.15 9.86
N GLN A 133 9.88 -12.20 10.19
CA GLN A 133 9.68 -12.92 11.45
C GLN A 133 9.96 -12.06 12.70
N ALA A 134 10.93 -11.13 12.64
CA ALA A 134 11.17 -10.16 13.71
C ALA A 134 10.07 -9.09 13.78
N GLY A 135 9.57 -8.63 12.63
CA GLY A 135 8.46 -7.69 12.50
C GLY A 135 7.23 -8.18 13.23
N ARG A 136 6.79 -9.40 12.92
CA ARG A 136 5.65 -10.07 13.59
C ARG A 136 5.76 -10.10 15.11
N GLN A 137 6.96 -10.29 15.67
CA GLN A 137 7.19 -10.28 17.11
C GLN A 137 7.10 -8.86 17.71
N VAL A 138 7.59 -7.85 17.00
CA VAL A 138 7.54 -6.45 17.39
C VAL A 138 6.11 -5.89 17.26
N THR A 139 5.35 -6.36 16.28
CA THR A 139 3.93 -6.08 16.09
C THR A 139 3.10 -6.67 17.23
N ASP A 140 3.37 -7.90 17.69
CA ASP A 140 2.70 -8.48 18.86
C ASP A 140 2.89 -7.64 20.14
N VAL A 141 4.10 -7.12 20.37
CA VAL A 141 4.39 -6.20 21.49
C VAL A 141 3.60 -4.90 21.34
N THR A 142 3.55 -4.34 20.13
CA THR A 142 2.84 -3.10 19.84
C THR A 142 1.33 -3.28 20.03
N MET A 143 0.73 -4.34 19.46
CA MET A 143 -0.69 -4.67 19.62
C MET A 143 -1.08 -4.91 21.08
N ARG A 144 -0.21 -5.56 21.88
CA ARG A 144 -0.44 -5.80 23.30
C ARG A 144 -0.51 -4.51 24.12
N PHE A 145 0.38 -3.56 23.85
CA PHE A 145 0.54 -2.36 24.67
C PHE A 145 -0.09 -1.09 24.07
N ALA A 146 -0.68 -1.15 22.87
CA ALA A 146 -1.42 -0.05 22.24
C ALA A 146 -2.80 0.21 22.90
N ASN A 147 -2.81 0.51 24.21
CA ASN A 147 -4.02 0.76 24.97
C ASN A 147 -3.78 1.78 26.10
N LEU A 148 -4.86 2.37 26.63
CA LEU A 148 -4.79 3.44 27.63
C LEU A 148 -4.18 3.01 28.98
N GLN A 149 -4.30 1.73 29.36
CA GLN A 149 -3.74 1.22 30.61
C GLN A 149 -2.22 1.12 30.50
N SER A 150 -1.72 0.55 29.41
CA SER A 150 -0.29 0.41 29.14
C SER A 150 0.41 1.74 28.92
N LEU A 151 -0.25 2.73 28.32
CA LEU A 151 0.29 4.10 28.23
C LEU A 151 0.47 4.77 29.60
N LYS A 152 -0.29 4.37 30.63
CA LYS A 152 -0.14 4.88 32.00
C LYS A 152 0.94 4.13 32.80
N ASN A 153 1.19 2.86 32.50
CA ASN A 153 2.27 2.08 33.08
C ASN A 153 3.61 2.43 32.42
N GLU A 154 4.59 2.89 33.20
CA GLU A 154 5.90 3.31 32.69
C GLU A 154 6.68 2.19 31.99
N SER A 155 6.62 0.95 32.51
CA SER A 155 7.33 -0.20 31.94
C SER A 155 6.69 -0.69 30.63
N GLU A 156 5.36 -0.71 30.57
CA GLU A 156 4.62 -1.12 29.36
C GLU A 156 4.72 -0.04 28.27
N ARG A 157 4.61 1.25 28.64
CA ARG A 157 4.88 2.38 27.74
C ARG A 157 6.31 2.33 27.21
N GLY A 158 7.30 2.00 28.03
CA GLY A 158 8.69 1.82 27.59
C GLY A 158 8.86 0.72 26.55
N GLN A 159 8.19 -0.43 26.74
CA GLN A 159 8.17 -1.53 25.76
C GLN A 159 7.48 -1.13 24.45
N LEU A 160 6.36 -0.41 24.52
CA LEU A 160 5.64 0.11 23.36
C LEU A 160 6.46 1.13 22.54
N ILE A 161 7.18 2.03 23.22
CA ILE A 161 8.12 2.97 22.58
C ILE A 161 9.20 2.17 21.84
N ALA A 162 9.82 1.20 22.52
CA ALA A 162 10.88 0.38 21.95
C ALA A 162 10.41 -0.43 20.74
N SER A 163 9.20 -1.00 20.78
CA SER A 163 8.66 -1.77 19.66
C SER A 163 8.44 -0.90 18.42
N MET A 164 7.75 0.24 18.55
CA MET A 164 7.57 1.18 17.43
C MET A 164 8.91 1.66 16.85
N GLN A 165 9.89 1.98 17.70
CA GLN A 165 11.23 2.41 17.27
C GLN A 165 11.98 1.31 16.51
N GLN A 166 11.93 0.07 16.99
CA GLN A 166 12.54 -1.09 16.31
C GLN A 166 11.88 -1.35 14.97
N PHE A 167 10.55 -1.30 14.90
CA PHE A 167 9.78 -1.47 13.67
C PHE A 167 10.17 -0.42 12.62
N ILE A 168 10.10 0.87 12.96
CA ILE A 168 10.53 1.98 12.10
C ILE A 168 12.00 1.81 11.65
N ARG A 169 12.89 1.43 12.56
CA ARG A 169 14.32 1.25 12.26
C ARG A 169 14.59 0.09 11.30
N MET A 170 13.75 -0.95 11.33
CA MET A 170 13.88 -2.13 10.49
C MET A 170 13.23 -1.96 9.12
N TYR A 171 11.98 -1.49 9.06
CA TYR A 171 11.22 -1.47 7.81
C TYR A 171 11.67 -0.38 6.82
N ASN A 172 12.09 0.80 7.29
CA ASN A 172 12.60 1.86 6.39
C ASN A 172 13.72 1.41 5.42
N PRO A 173 14.77 0.68 5.87
CA PRO A 173 15.78 0.12 4.98
C PRO A 173 15.43 -1.27 4.39
N HIS A 174 14.31 -1.87 4.78
CA HIS A 174 13.81 -3.14 4.26
C HIS A 174 13.06 -2.89 2.94
N GLU A 175 11.93 -2.17 3.00
CA GLU A 175 11.09 -1.81 1.84
C GLU A 175 11.92 -1.10 0.75
N ALA A 176 12.85 -0.22 1.16
CA ALA A 176 13.73 0.49 0.24
C ALA A 176 14.71 -0.44 -0.51
N ARG A 177 15.03 -1.63 0.02
CA ARG A 177 15.87 -2.65 -0.65
C ARG A 177 15.01 -3.59 -1.49
N GLU A 178 13.79 -3.90 -1.09
CA GLU A 178 12.84 -4.58 -1.97
C GLU A 178 12.59 -3.75 -3.23
N ASP A 179 12.13 -2.51 -3.08
CA ASP A 179 11.81 -1.56 -4.17
C ASP A 179 12.97 -1.35 -5.15
N THR A 180 14.20 -1.19 -4.63
CA THR A 180 15.35 -0.76 -5.44
C THR A 180 16.32 -1.86 -5.84
N VAL A 181 16.25 -3.04 -5.21
CA VAL A 181 17.19 -4.16 -5.47
C VAL A 181 16.46 -5.46 -5.79
N LEU A 182 15.50 -5.88 -4.96
CA LEU A 182 14.81 -7.17 -5.14
C LEU A 182 13.85 -7.13 -6.33
N PHE A 183 12.88 -6.21 -6.31
CA PHE A 183 11.85 -6.09 -7.35
C PHE A 183 12.43 -5.84 -8.76
N PRO A 184 13.44 -4.96 -8.96
CA PRO A 184 14.09 -4.81 -10.26
C PRO A 184 14.90 -6.03 -10.72
N ALA A 185 15.35 -6.87 -9.78
CA ALA A 185 16.01 -8.15 -10.10
C ALA A 185 14.99 -9.24 -10.44
N PHE A 186 13.76 -9.19 -9.90
CA PHE A 186 12.74 -10.21 -10.09
C PHE A 186 12.40 -10.44 -11.57
N ARG A 187 12.22 -9.37 -12.35
CA ARG A 187 11.99 -9.40 -13.81
C ARG A 187 13.07 -10.15 -14.62
N LYS A 188 14.25 -10.44 -14.04
CA LYS A 188 15.35 -11.16 -14.71
C LYS A 188 15.32 -12.67 -14.46
N ILE A 189 14.49 -13.14 -13.53
CA ILE A 189 14.43 -14.54 -13.07
C ILE A 189 13.05 -15.19 -13.25
N VAL A 190 12.07 -14.47 -13.79
CA VAL A 190 10.75 -14.99 -14.18
C VAL A 190 10.48 -14.73 -15.66
N SER A 191 9.82 -15.66 -16.32
CA SER A 191 9.31 -15.43 -17.68
C SER A 191 8.12 -14.46 -17.69
N PRO A 192 7.78 -13.81 -18.82
CA PRO A 192 6.60 -12.95 -18.91
C PRO A 192 5.31 -13.68 -18.50
N HIS A 193 5.11 -14.93 -18.93
CA HIS A 193 3.93 -15.70 -18.57
C HIS A 193 3.84 -16.02 -17.07
N GLU A 194 4.96 -16.38 -16.43
CA GLU A 194 4.99 -16.56 -14.97
C GLU A 194 4.80 -15.23 -14.22
N PHE A 195 5.19 -14.11 -14.82
CA PHE A 195 5.01 -12.79 -14.23
C PHE A 195 3.55 -12.34 -14.29
N ASP A 196 2.87 -12.54 -15.42
CA ASP A 196 1.46 -12.19 -15.58
C ASP A 196 0.58 -13.07 -14.66
N ALA A 197 0.84 -14.38 -14.59
CA ALA A 197 0.14 -15.30 -13.71
C ALA A 197 0.33 -14.99 -12.20
N LEU A 198 1.45 -14.36 -11.82
CA LEU A 198 1.64 -13.89 -10.45
C LEU A 198 0.76 -12.68 -10.11
N GLY A 199 0.40 -11.84 -11.09
CA GLY A 199 -0.58 -10.77 -10.89
C GLY A 199 -1.95 -11.35 -10.55
N GLU A 200 -2.43 -12.30 -11.37
CA GLU A 200 -3.69 -13.02 -11.13
C GLU A 200 -3.73 -13.73 -9.76
N ASP A 201 -2.63 -14.37 -9.33
CA ASP A 201 -2.50 -14.99 -8.01
C ASP A 201 -2.53 -13.97 -6.85
N PHE A 202 -2.02 -12.74 -7.07
CA PHE A 202 -1.98 -11.67 -6.07
C PHE A 202 -3.35 -11.00 -5.91
N GLU A 203 -3.97 -10.57 -7.02
CA GLU A 203 -5.33 -10.00 -7.03
C GLU A 203 -6.33 -10.95 -6.35
N LYS A 204 -6.25 -12.25 -6.67
CA LYS A 204 -7.09 -13.26 -6.05
C LYS A 204 -6.85 -13.38 -4.53
N LYS A 205 -5.60 -13.32 -4.07
CA LYS A 205 -5.29 -13.34 -2.63
C LYS A 205 -5.77 -12.06 -1.92
N GLU A 206 -5.74 -10.90 -2.59
CA GLU A 206 -6.34 -9.67 -2.05
C GLU A 206 -7.86 -9.84 -1.89
N ASP A 207 -8.55 -10.30 -2.94
CA ASP A 207 -9.99 -10.53 -2.92
C ASP A 207 -10.43 -11.59 -1.89
N GLU A 208 -9.64 -12.66 -1.70
CA GLU A 208 -9.92 -13.69 -0.69
C GLU A 208 -9.82 -13.15 0.76
N LEU A 209 -8.96 -12.17 1.02
CA LEU A 209 -8.68 -11.65 2.37
C LEU A 209 -9.44 -10.35 2.70
N PHE A 210 -9.67 -9.49 1.71
CA PHE A 210 -10.22 -8.14 1.88
C PHE A 210 -11.46 -7.87 1.02
N GLY A 211 -11.71 -8.70 0.00
CA GLY A 211 -12.79 -8.57 -0.98
C GLY A 211 -12.64 -7.36 -1.90
N GLU A 212 -13.48 -7.29 -2.94
CA GLU A 212 -13.49 -6.28 -4.01
C GLU A 212 -13.03 -4.87 -3.56
N GLY A 213 -11.88 -4.41 -4.06
CA GLY A 213 -11.25 -3.15 -3.66
C GLY A 213 -10.64 -3.21 -2.25
N GLY A 214 -9.85 -4.25 -1.98
CA GLY A 214 -9.23 -4.50 -0.68
C GLY A 214 -8.19 -3.44 -0.33
N PHE A 215 -7.29 -3.16 -1.28
CA PHE A 215 -6.27 -2.13 -1.22
C PHE A 215 -6.88 -0.76 -0.87
N GLU A 216 -7.91 -0.30 -1.59
CA GLU A 216 -8.54 0.99 -1.37
C GLU A 216 -9.15 1.11 0.04
N LYS A 217 -9.80 0.05 0.54
CA LYS A 217 -10.33 0.04 1.92
C LYS A 217 -9.23 0.21 2.95
N VAL A 218 -8.07 -0.42 2.76
CA VAL A 218 -6.93 -0.29 3.69
C VAL A 218 -6.30 1.10 3.58
N VAL A 219 -6.18 1.67 2.38
CA VAL A 219 -5.74 3.05 2.14
C VAL A 219 -6.64 4.06 2.87
N ASP A 220 -7.96 3.84 2.85
CA ASP A 220 -8.97 4.64 3.56
C ASP A 220 -8.91 4.45 5.08
N GLN A 221 -8.66 3.23 5.58
CA GLN A 221 -8.42 2.98 7.00
C GLN A 221 -7.21 3.76 7.52
N VAL A 222 -6.10 3.77 6.78
CA VAL A 222 -4.91 4.56 7.12
C VAL A 222 -5.22 6.06 7.06
N ALA A 223 -5.98 6.53 6.06
CA ALA A 223 -6.41 7.94 6.00
C ALA A 223 -7.25 8.34 7.24
N GLY A 224 -8.16 7.48 7.69
CA GLY A 224 -8.95 7.71 8.91
C GLY A 224 -8.13 7.70 10.21
N ILE A 225 -7.00 6.99 10.25
CA ILE A 225 -6.02 7.05 11.34
C ILE A 225 -5.27 8.38 11.30
N GLU A 226 -4.74 8.76 10.13
CA GLU A 226 -4.02 10.02 9.92
C GLU A 226 -4.89 11.24 10.25
N GLN A 227 -6.17 11.23 9.89
CA GLN A 227 -7.12 12.30 10.17
C GLN A 227 -7.37 12.47 11.68
N ARG A 228 -7.58 11.36 12.42
CA ARG A 228 -7.71 11.39 13.89
C ARG A 228 -6.44 11.86 14.60
N LEU A 229 -5.28 11.61 14.00
CA LEU A 229 -4.00 12.15 14.44
C LEU A 229 -3.70 13.54 13.88
N GLY A 230 -4.51 14.11 12.98
CA GLY A 230 -4.26 15.40 12.35
C GLY A 230 -3.10 15.42 11.33
N ILE A 231 -2.46 14.28 11.05
CA ILE A 231 -1.31 14.15 10.13
C ILE A 231 -1.71 13.87 8.66
N TYR A 232 -2.99 14.00 8.32
CA TYR A 232 -3.53 13.71 6.98
C TYR A 232 -3.23 14.80 5.93
N ASP A 233 -3.21 16.08 6.33
CA ASP A 233 -2.91 17.16 5.38
C ASP A 233 -1.42 17.16 5.00
N LEU A 234 -1.11 16.81 3.76
CA LEU A 234 0.25 16.80 3.23
C LEU A 234 0.94 18.18 3.32
N ALA A 235 0.19 19.28 3.24
CA ALA A 235 0.76 20.62 3.28
C ALA A 235 1.47 20.92 4.61
N GLN A 236 1.06 20.30 5.72
CA GLN A 236 1.65 20.53 7.04
C GLN A 236 3.12 20.08 7.15
N PHE A 237 3.54 19.12 6.32
CA PHE A 237 4.93 18.64 6.26
C PHE A 237 5.85 19.53 5.44
N THR A 238 5.31 20.58 4.80
CA THR A 238 6.09 21.54 4.02
C THR A 238 6.97 22.38 4.94
N PRO A 239 8.31 22.39 4.79
CA PRO A 239 9.17 23.24 5.60
C PRO A 239 8.81 24.72 5.44
N LYS A 240 8.67 25.42 6.58
CA LYS A 240 8.56 26.88 6.60
C LYS A 240 9.97 27.47 6.60
N MET A 241 10.33 28.12 5.50
CA MET A 241 11.59 28.83 5.27
C MET A 241 11.45 30.31 5.58
#